data_AF-A0A2M7BMY4-F1
#
_entry.id   AF-A0A2M7BMY4-F1
#
_cell.length_a   1.000
_cell.length_b   1.000
_cell.length_c   1.000
_cell.angle_alpha   90.00
_cell.angle_beta   90.00
_cell.angle_gamma   90.00
#
_symmetry.space_group_name_H-M   'P 1'
#
loop_
_entity.id
_entity.type
_entity.pdbx_description
1 polymer ?
#
loop_
_entity_poly.entity_id
_entity_poly.type
_entity_poly.pdbx_seq_one_letter_code
_entity_poly.pdbx_strand_id
1 'polypeptide(L)'
;MTRWTGKKLGLALGGGGVRGFCHIGVLKVLEQEEITIDLIAGTSAGALIGAAYAAGASPQEIYRRVDAYILSPAFQSSTLREIGLTMNPEEKTFWEKTRNAIRQK
;
A
#
# COMPACT_ATOMS: atom_id res chain seq x y z
N MET A 1 21.56 14.08 -17.99
CA MET A 1 20.73 14.27 -16.78
C MET A 1 20.08 15.64 -16.87
N THR A 2 18.76 15.71 -16.96
CA THR A 2 18.02 16.98 -16.96
C THR A 2 18.12 17.64 -15.59
N ARG A 3 18.64 18.87 -15.55
CA ARG A 3 18.72 19.67 -14.32
C ARG A 3 17.30 20.07 -13.92
N TRP A 4 16.89 19.77 -12.69
CA TRP A 4 15.61 20.23 -12.16
C TRP A 4 15.65 21.75 -11.95
N THR A 5 14.66 22.48 -12.48
CA THR A 5 14.61 23.97 -12.48
C THR A 5 13.48 24.56 -11.63
N GLY A 6 12.66 23.73 -10.98
CA GLY A 6 11.51 24.16 -10.16
C GLY A 6 11.33 23.33 -8.88
N LYS A 7 10.28 23.62 -8.10
CA LYS A 7 9.91 22.81 -6.93
C LYS A 7 9.48 21.42 -7.39
N LYS A 8 9.96 20.40 -6.67
CA LYS A 8 9.72 18.99 -6.99
C LYS A 8 9.24 18.27 -5.74
N LEU A 9 8.29 17.35 -5.92
CA LEU A 9 7.74 16.54 -4.85
C LEU A 9 8.28 15.11 -4.92
N GLY A 10 9.02 14.71 -3.89
CA GLY A 10 9.44 13.33 -3.68
C GLY A 10 8.54 12.63 -2.67
N LEU A 11 8.09 11.42 -3.00
CA LEU A 11 7.30 10.56 -2.12
C LEU A 11 8.13 9.35 -1.66
N ALA A 12 8.29 9.20 -0.35
CA ALA A 12 8.99 8.07 0.26
C ALA A 12 7.98 7.06 0.85
N LEU A 13 8.00 5.82 0.35
CA LEU A 13 7.09 4.74 0.74
C LEU A 13 7.83 3.68 1.56
N GLY A 14 7.55 3.63 2.87
CA GLY A 14 8.14 2.65 3.78
C GLY A 14 7.70 1.20 3.50
N GLY A 15 8.45 0.24 4.06
CA GLY A 15 8.04 -1.16 4.11
C GLY A 15 6.95 -1.41 5.17
N GLY A 16 6.45 -2.64 5.26
CA GLY A 16 5.43 -3.01 6.25
C GLY A 16 4.65 -4.29 5.95
N GLY A 17 5.15 -5.16 5.06
CA GLY A 17 4.44 -6.36 4.61
C GLY A 17 3.05 -6.01 4.04
N VAL A 18 2.03 -6.78 4.43
CA VAL A 18 0.64 -6.60 3.98
C VAL A 18 0.08 -5.23 4.37
N ARG A 19 0.49 -4.66 5.50
CA ARG A 19 0.06 -3.30 5.93
C ARG A 19 0.58 -2.22 4.98
N GLY A 20 1.71 -2.47 4.31
CA GLY A 20 2.28 -1.56 3.32
C GLY A 20 1.39 -1.33 2.09
N PHE A 21 0.33 -2.13 1.90
CA PHE A 21 -0.67 -1.86 0.87
C PHE A 21 -1.52 -0.62 1.18
N CYS A 22 -1.45 -0.05 2.39
CA CYS A 22 -2.07 1.24 2.71
C CYS A 22 -1.56 2.39 1.83
N HIS A 23 -0.34 2.28 1.28
CA HIS A 23 0.23 3.25 0.35
C HIS A 23 -0.64 3.48 -0.88
N ILE A 24 -1.44 2.48 -1.29
CA ILE A 24 -2.40 2.63 -2.40
C ILE A 24 -3.46 3.70 -2.07
N GLY A 25 -3.93 3.74 -0.82
CA GLY A 25 -4.86 4.76 -0.36
C GLY A 25 -4.26 6.16 -0.34
N VAL A 26 -2.98 6.27 0.06
CA VAL A 26 -2.23 7.54 0.00
C VAL A 26 -2.15 8.03 -1.45
N LEU A 27 -1.74 7.18 -2.38
CA LEU A 27 -1.65 7.53 -3.80
C LEU A 27 -3.01 7.97 -4.37
N LYS A 28 -4.09 7.29 -4.00
CA LYS A 28 -5.45 7.67 -4.40
C LYS A 28 -5.81 9.09 -3.95
N VAL A 29 -5.51 9.46 -2.70
CA VAL A 29 -5.80 10.81 -2.21
C VAL A 29 -4.91 11.85 -2.91
N LEU A 30 -3.63 11.54 -3.12
CA LEU A 30 -2.74 12.45 -3.85
C LEU A 30 -3.21 12.72 -5.29
N GLU A 31 -3.72 11.70 -6.00
CA GLU A 31 -4.34 11.91 -7.31
C GLU A 31 -5.63 12.75 -7.24
N GLN A 32 -6.49 12.50 -6.25
CA GLN A 32 -7.75 13.23 -6.07
C GLN A 32 -7.53 14.72 -5.78
N GLU A 33 -6.46 15.05 -5.06
CA GLU A 33 -6.06 16.42 -4.73
C GLU A 33 -5.16 17.05 -5.82
N GLU A 34 -5.00 16.39 -6.97
CA GLU A 34 -4.19 16.85 -8.11
C GLU A 34 -2.70 17.10 -7.74
N ILE A 35 -2.19 16.38 -6.73
CA ILE A 35 -0.81 16.50 -6.27
C ILE A 35 0.10 15.64 -7.15
N THR A 36 0.89 16.30 -7.99
CA THR A 36 1.85 15.64 -8.89
C THR A 36 3.10 15.20 -8.14
N ILE A 37 3.45 13.91 -8.26
CA ILE A 37 4.66 13.32 -7.67
C ILE A 37 5.74 13.22 -8.76
N ASP A 38 6.91 13.80 -8.51
CA ASP A 38 8.03 13.80 -9.47
C ASP A 38 9.01 12.64 -9.26
N LEU A 39 9.09 12.14 -8.01
CA LEU A 39 10.03 11.09 -7.63
C LEU A 39 9.38 10.17 -6.58
N ILE A 40 9.59 8.87 -6.72
CA ILE A 40 9.19 7.88 -5.73
C ILE A 40 10.40 7.08 -5.27
N ALA A 41 10.57 6.97 -3.96
CA ALA A 41 11.49 6.02 -3.33
C ALA A 41 10.66 5.04 -2.50
N GLY A 42 10.96 3.75 -2.57
CA GLY A 42 10.18 2.75 -1.84
C GLY A 42 11.02 1.58 -1.35
N THR A 43 10.59 0.97 -0.24
CA THR A 43 11.22 -0.23 0.36
C THR A 43 10.20 -1.36 0.51
N SER A 44 10.55 -2.58 0.11
CA SER A 44 9.70 -3.78 0.24
C SER A 44 8.29 -3.55 -0.37
N ALA A 45 7.21 -3.67 0.41
CA ALA A 45 5.84 -3.37 -0.06
C ALA A 45 5.72 -1.97 -0.67
N GLY A 46 6.33 -0.95 -0.07
CA GLY A 46 6.37 0.41 -0.63
C GLY A 46 7.09 0.49 -1.97
N ALA A 47 8.13 -0.33 -2.20
CA ALA A 47 8.82 -0.41 -3.49
C ALA A 47 7.91 -1.00 -4.58
N LEU A 48 7.17 -2.06 -4.26
CA LEU A 48 6.23 -2.69 -5.19
C LEU A 48 5.11 -1.73 -5.60
N ILE A 49 4.47 -1.09 -4.63
CA ILE A 49 3.39 -0.12 -4.88
C ILE A 49 3.93 1.10 -5.63
N GLY A 50 5.03 1.68 -5.16
CA GLY A 50 5.66 2.85 -5.76
C GLY A 50 6.13 2.62 -7.20
N ALA A 51 6.73 1.46 -7.48
CA ALA A 51 7.16 1.10 -8.82
C ALA A 51 5.97 0.90 -9.78
N ALA A 52 4.90 0.25 -9.33
CA ALA A 52 3.71 0.06 -10.15
C ALA A 52 3.05 1.41 -10.50
N TYR A 53 2.96 2.32 -9.52
CA TYR A 53 2.43 3.67 -9.74
C TYR A 53 3.32 4.49 -10.68
N ALA A 54 4.64 4.49 -10.46
CA ALA A 54 5.60 5.15 -11.33
C ALA A 54 5.58 4.61 -12.78
N ALA A 55 5.19 3.35 -12.96
CA ALA A 55 4.99 2.73 -14.27
C ALA A 55 3.65 3.12 -14.94
N GLY A 56 2.85 3.99 -14.32
CA GLY A 56 1.59 4.51 -14.87
C GLY A 56 0.35 3.70 -14.49
N ALA A 57 0.44 2.73 -13.57
CA ALA A 57 -0.74 2.03 -13.09
C ALA A 57 -1.54 2.93 -12.13
N SER A 58 -2.85 3.06 -12.37
CA SER A 58 -3.74 3.77 -11.45
C SER A 58 -3.78 3.08 -10.07
N PRO A 59 -4.04 3.82 -8.97
CA PRO A 59 -4.21 3.23 -7.64
C PRO A 59 -5.25 2.10 -7.62
N GLN A 60 -6.33 2.23 -8.39
CA GLN A 60 -7.37 1.20 -8.49
C GLN A 60 -6.88 -0.07 -9.21
N GLU A 61 -6.00 0.07 -10.21
CA GLU A 61 -5.38 -1.08 -10.86
C GLU A 61 -4.37 -1.77 -9.95
N ILE A 62 -3.55 -0.99 -9.24
CA ILE A 62 -2.60 -1.52 -8.26
C ILE A 62 -3.36 -2.29 -7.17
N TYR A 63 -4.46 -1.72 -6.65
CA TYR A 63 -5.33 -2.39 -5.69
C TYR A 63 -5.79 -3.77 -6.20
N ARG A 64 -6.33 -3.84 -7.42
CA ARG A 64 -6.80 -5.11 -8.00
C ARG A 64 -5.69 -6.14 -8.14
N ARG A 65 -4.49 -5.72 -8.58
CA ARG A 65 -3.34 -6.63 -8.72
C ARG A 65 -2.86 -7.16 -7.37
N VAL A 66 -2.82 -6.30 -6.36
CA VAL A 66 -2.43 -6.67 -5.00
C VAL A 66 -3.46 -7.61 -4.38
N ASP A 67 -4.75 -7.31 -4.50
CA ASP A 67 -5.83 -8.15 -3.98
C ASP A 67 -5.79 -9.55 -4.61
N ALA A 68 -5.66 -9.62 -5.93
CA ALA A 68 -5.49 -10.89 -6.65
C ALA A 68 -4.24 -11.66 -6.19
N TYR A 69 -3.12 -10.98 -5.92
CA TYR A 69 -1.91 -11.62 -5.42
C TYR A 69 -2.08 -12.18 -4.00
N ILE A 70 -2.70 -11.43 -3.08
CA ILE A 70 -2.97 -11.90 -1.72
C ILE A 70 -3.83 -13.16 -1.72
N LEU A 71 -4.83 -13.21 -2.60
CA LEU A 71 -5.73 -14.36 -2.73
C LEU A 71 -5.10 -15.53 -3.51
N SER A 72 -3.92 -15.34 -4.11
CA SER A 72 -3.28 -16.37 -4.92
C SER A 72 -2.74 -17.53 -4.07
N PRO A 73 -2.74 -18.78 -4.59
CA PRO A 73 -2.11 -19.92 -3.92
C PRO A 73 -0.64 -19.66 -3.57
N ALA A 74 0.08 -18.97 -4.46
CA ALA A 74 1.49 -18.62 -4.26
C ALA A 74 1.71 -17.78 -2.99
N PHE A 75 0.83 -16.81 -2.73
CA PHE A 75 0.90 -16.04 -1.49
C PHE A 75 0.46 -16.88 -0.29
N GLN A 76 -0.61 -17.68 -0.43
CA GLN A 76 -1.15 -18.50 0.65
C GLN A 76 -0.16 -19.55 1.16
N SER A 77 0.69 -20.09 0.28
CA SER A 77 1.75 -21.04 0.63
C SER A 77 3.08 -20.37 0.99
N SER A 78 3.17 -19.05 1.03
CA SER A 78 4.42 -18.33 1.27
C SER A 78 4.66 -18.03 2.75
N THR A 79 5.94 -17.99 3.14
CA THR A 79 6.38 -17.54 4.48
C THR A 79 5.99 -16.08 4.76
N LEU A 80 5.72 -15.29 3.71
CA LEU A 80 5.24 -13.92 3.84
C LEU A 80 3.85 -13.86 4.49
N ARG A 81 2.98 -14.86 4.27
CA ARG A 81 1.69 -14.96 4.94
C ARG A 81 1.86 -15.17 6.43
N GLU A 82 2.77 -16.06 6.83
CA GLU A 82 3.04 -16.34 8.25
C GLU A 82 3.63 -15.13 8.96
N ILE A 83 4.58 -14.43 8.32
CA ILE A 83 5.13 -13.17 8.83
C ILE A 83 4.02 -12.10 8.95
N GLY A 84 3.14 -12.01 7.96
CA GLY A 84 2.00 -11.09 7.99
C GLY A 84 1.00 -11.36 9.12
N LEU A 85 0.71 -12.64 9.41
CA LEU A 85 -0.20 -13.05 10.49
C LEU A 85 0.43 -12.93 11.89
N THR A 86 1.72 -13.20 12.02
CA THR A 86 2.45 -13.13 13.30
C THR A 86 2.77 -11.69 13.73
N MET A 87 2.95 -10.77 12.78
CA MET A 87 3.03 -9.34 13.05
C MET A 87 1.67 -8.70 13.37
N ASN A 88 0.58 -9.49 13.40
CA ASN A 88 -0.78 -8.97 13.58
C ASN A 88 -1.62 -9.66 14.68
N PRO A 89 -1.16 -9.73 15.95
CA PRO A 89 -2.01 -10.19 17.06
C PRO A 89 -3.19 -9.23 17.34
N GLU A 90 -2.99 -7.92 17.09
CA GLU A 90 -3.97 -6.89 17.40
C GLU A 90 -5.11 -6.75 16.38
N GLU A 91 -4.99 -7.29 15.16
CA GLU A 91 -6.08 -7.19 14.18
C GLU A 91 -7.34 -7.93 14.62
N LYS A 92 -7.21 -9.07 15.31
CA LYS A 92 -8.37 -9.73 15.94
C LYS A 92 -9.07 -8.76 16.88
N THR A 93 -8.31 -8.11 17.75
CA THR A 93 -8.79 -7.15 18.74
C THR A 93 -9.35 -5.87 18.11
N PHE A 94 -8.74 -5.35 17.05
CA PHE A 94 -9.20 -4.17 16.32
C PHE A 94 -10.49 -4.47 15.54
N TRP A 95 -10.56 -5.59 14.81
CA TRP A 95 -11.78 -6.01 14.10
C TRP A 95 -12.92 -6.42 15.06
N GLU A 96 -12.61 -6.91 16.26
CA GLU A 96 -13.57 -7.11 17.34
C GLU A 96 -14.08 -5.79 17.93
N LYS A 97 -13.18 -4.83 18.21
CA LYS A 97 -13.55 -3.49 18.68
C LYS A 97 -14.40 -2.74 17.66
N THR A 98 -14.03 -2.77 16.38
CA THR A 98 -14.78 -2.12 15.30
C THR A 98 -16.13 -2.79 15.06
N ARG A 99 -16.24 -4.13 15.14
CA ARG A 99 -17.54 -4.83 15.07
C ARG A 99 -18.48 -4.48 16.23
N ASN A 100 -17.95 -4.38 17.45
CA ASN A 100 -18.75 -4.06 18.63
C ASN A 100 -19.25 -2.61 18.59
N ALA A 101 -18.47 -1.68 18.06
CA ALA A 101 -18.88 -0.28 17.88
C ALA A 101 -19.99 -0.11 16.83
N ILE A 102 -20.00 -0.93 15.78
CA ILE A 102 -21.02 -0.90 14.73
C ILE A 102 -22.34 -1.54 15.20
N ARG A 103 -22.30 -2.53 16.10
CA ARG A 103 -23.50 -3.19 16.64
C ARG A 103 -24.25 -2.41 17.73
N GLN A 104 -23.66 -1.35 18.28
CA GLN A 104 -24.27 -0.51 19.32
C GLN A 104 -24.84 0.81 18.79
N LYS A 105 -25.01 0.92 17.47
CA LYS A 105 -25.80 1.96 16.79
C LYS A 105 -26.83 1.29 15.89
#